data_AF-A0A2V7G844-F1
#
_entry.id   AF-A0A2V7G844-F1
#
_cell.length_a   1.000
_cell.length_b   1.000
_cell.length_c   1.000
_cell.angle_alpha   90.00
_cell.angle_beta   90.00
_cell.angle_gamma   90.00
#
_symmetry.space_group_name_H-M   'P 1'
#
loop_
_entity.id
_entity.type
_entity.pdbx_description
1 polymer ?
#
loop_
_entity_poly.entity_id
_entity_poly.type
_entity_poly.pdbx_seq_one_letter_code
_entity_poly.pdbx_strand_id
1 'polypeptide(L)' 'GTGTTLYLAGQLARDADGRTVGVGDIRAQTEQVILNMQKILRAEGGDLQNLVKVTVFVTDMRHFDAISEVR' A
#
# COMPACT_ATOMS: atom_id res chain seq x y z
N GLY A 1 -3.69 -18.48 -19.72
CA GLY A 1 -3.26 -19.48 -18.72
C GLY A 1 -4.10 -19.33 -17.47
N THR A 2 -4.14 -20.35 -16.61
CA THR A 2 -4.77 -20.26 -15.28
C THR A 2 -3.89 -19.42 -14.36
N GLY A 3 -4.40 -18.28 -13.92
CA GLY A 3 -3.75 -17.43 -12.92
C GLY A 3 -4.73 -17.12 -11.80
N THR A 4 -4.22 -16.98 -10.57
CA THR A 4 -5.03 -16.58 -9.41
C THR A 4 -5.04 -15.06 -9.33
N THR A 5 -6.24 -14.47 -9.31
CA THR A 5 -6.39 -13.03 -9.06
C THR A 5 -6.63 -12.81 -7.57
N LEU A 6 -5.74 -12.07 -6.92
CA LEU A 6 -5.89 -11.66 -5.53
C LEU A 6 -6.50 -10.25 -5.45
N TYR A 7 -7.56 -10.10 -4.67
CA TYR A 7 -8.12 -8.78 -4.32
C TYR A 7 -7.76 -8.45 -2.88
N LEU A 8 -6.91 -7.44 -2.70
CA LEU A 8 -6.50 -6.99 -1.37
C LEU A 8 -7.53 -5.99 -0.83
N ALA A 9 -7.89 -6.14 0.45
CA ALA A 9 -8.61 -5.09 1.16
C ALA A 9 -7.77 -3.80 1.17
N GLY A 10 -8.42 -2.64 1.33
CA GLY A 10 -7.74 -1.36 1.43
C GLY A 10 -6.69 -1.37 2.55
N GLN A 11 -5.44 -1.05 2.20
CA GLN A 11 -4.35 -1.01 3.16
C GLN A 11 -4.20 0.41 3.70
N LEU A 12 -4.07 0.51 5.04
CA LEU A 12 -3.83 1.76 5.75
C LEU A 12 -2.39 1.81 6.27
N ALA A 13 -1.91 3.01 6.56
CA ALA A 13 -0.61 3.25 7.18
C ALA A 13 -0.62 2.85 8.67
N ARG A 14 -0.85 1.57 8.95
CA ARG A 14 -0.85 1.00 10.30
C ARG A 14 0.28 0.01 10.49
N ASP A 15 0.89 0.02 11.67
CA ASP A 15 1.85 -1.00 12.09
C ASP A 15 1.14 -2.28 12.59
N ALA A 16 1.93 -3.27 13.02
CA ALA A 16 1.42 -4.55 13.52
C ALA A 16 0.62 -4.42 14.82
N ASP A 17 0.82 -3.33 15.57
CA ASP A 17 0.09 -3.01 16.80
C ASP A 17 -1.16 -2.16 16.52
N GLY A 18 -1.43 -1.86 15.24
CA GLY A 18 -2.58 -1.07 14.80
C GLY A 18 -2.41 0.45 14.93
N ARG A 19 -1.22 0.95 15.26
CA ARG A 19 -0.95 2.39 15.37
C ARG A 19 -0.73 3.00 13.99
N THR A 20 -1.17 4.25 13.82
CA THR A 20 -0.91 5.00 12.59
C THR A 20 0.55 5.42 12.50
N VAL A 21 1.22 5.01 11.42
CA VAL A 21 2.61 5.36 11.11
C VAL A 21 2.65 6.67 10.31
N GLY A 22 3.64 7.52 10.55
CA GLY A 22 3.87 8.72 9.73
C GLY A 22 2.83 9.82 9.91
N VAL A 23 2.32 10.07 11.14
CA VAL A 23 1.36 11.16 11.37
C VAL A 23 1.94 12.50 10.89
N GLY A 24 1.25 13.15 9.94
CA GLY A 24 1.71 14.39 9.30
C GLY A 24 2.71 14.20 8.15
N ASP A 25 3.13 12.97 7.86
CA ASP A 25 4.07 12.62 6.80
C ASP A 25 3.44 11.61 5.83
N ILE A 26 3.01 12.11 4.67
CA ILE A 26 2.36 11.27 3.67
C ILE A 26 3.31 10.28 2.99
N ARG A 27 4.62 10.55 2.94
CA ARG A 27 5.59 9.64 2.35
C ARG A 27 5.75 8.42 3.24
N ALA A 28 6.01 8.64 4.54
CA ALA A 28 6.08 7.58 5.53
C ALA A 28 4.78 6.76 5.59
N GLN A 29 3.62 7.41 5.46
CA GLN A 29 2.33 6.71 5.36
C GLN A 29 2.23 5.83 4.11
N THR A 30 2.64 6.36 2.95
CA THR A 30 2.62 5.63 1.67
C THR A 30 3.54 4.42 1.70
N GLU A 31 4.76 4.58 2.23
CA GLU A 31 5.72 3.49 2.43
C GLU A 31 5.12 2.39 3.32
N GLN A 32 4.48 2.76 4.43
CA GLN A 32 3.83 1.78 5.31
C GLN A 32 2.70 1.02 4.61
N VAL A 33 1.88 1.69 3.80
CA VAL A 33 0.82 1.06 3.01
C VAL A 33 1.41 0.03 2.03
N ILE A 34 2.50 0.38 1.33
CA ILE A 34 3.20 -0.52 0.40
C ILE A 34 3.80 -1.71 1.14
N LEU A 35 4.42 -1.50 2.29
CA LEU A 35 4.95 -2.58 3.14
C LEU A 35 3.84 -3.54 3.59
N ASN A 36 2.67 -3.01 3.92
CA ASN A 36 1.51 -3.84 4.30
C ASN A 36 0.99 -4.66 3.12
N MET A 37 0.89 -4.07 1.91
CA MET A 37 0.56 -4.82 0.69
C MET A 37 1.59 -5.91 0.39
N GLN A 38 2.89 -5.60 0.51
CA GLN A 38 3.97 -6.56 0.27
C GLN A 38 3.90 -7.75 1.21
N LYS A 39 3.56 -7.54 2.50
CA LYS A 39 3.39 -8.64 3.47
C LYS A 39 2.26 -9.58 3.06
N ILE A 40 1.12 -9.05 2.62
CA ILE A 40 -0.02 -9.85 2.15
C ILE A 40 0.36 -10.65 0.90
N LEU A 41 0.97 -9.99 -0.09
CA LEU A 41 1.40 -10.66 -1.32
C LEU A 41 2.39 -11.79 -1.05
N ARG A 42 3.37 -11.56 -0.17
CA ARG A 42 4.34 -12.59 0.23
C ARG A 42 3.70 -13.79 0.92
N ALA A 43 2.64 -13.58 1.71
CA ALA A 43 1.91 -14.67 2.34
C ALA A 43 1.22 -15.58 1.30
N GLU A 44 0.87 -15.05 0.14
CA GLU A 44 0.25 -15.76 -0.99
C GLU A 44 1.28 -16.19 -2.05
N GLY A 45 2.59 -16.08 -1.76
CA GLY A 45 3.67 -16.48 -2.66
C GLY A 45 3.97 -15.50 -3.80
N GLY A 46 3.45 -14.27 -3.73
CA GLY A 46 3.72 -13.19 -4.69
C GLY A 46 4.56 -12.04 -4.12
N ASP A 47 4.75 -11.02 -4.93
CA ASP A 47 5.42 -9.77 -4.57
C ASP A 47 4.78 -8.55 -5.27
N LEU A 48 5.37 -7.37 -5.06
CA LEU A 48 4.86 -6.11 -5.62
C LEU A 48 4.89 -6.07 -7.16
N GLN A 49 5.72 -6.88 -7.83
CA GLN A 49 5.74 -6.98 -9.29
C GLN A 49 4.47 -7.65 -9.83
N ASN A 50 3.71 -8.34 -8.98
CA ASN A 50 2.41 -8.92 -9.33
C ASN A 50 1.24 -7.91 -9.23
N LEU A 51 1.49 -6.68 -8.76
CA LEU A 51 0.45 -5.64 -8.72
C LEU A 51 0.11 -5.15 -10.13
N VAL A 52 -1.12 -5.40 -10.56
CA VAL A 52 -1.63 -4.97 -11.88
C VAL A 52 -2.49 -3.71 -11.82
N LYS A 53 -3.09 -3.40 -10.66
CA LYS A 53 -3.94 -2.24 -10.43
C LYS A 53 -3.91 -1.85 -8.97
N VAL A 54 -3.75 -0.56 -8.69
CA VAL A 54 -3.86 0.03 -7.35
C VAL A 54 -4.86 1.18 -7.40
N THR A 55 -5.80 1.21 -6.45
CA THR A 55 -6.71 2.34 -6.25
C THR A 55 -6.30 3.06 -4.98
N VAL A 56 -5.95 4.33 -5.10
CA VAL A 56 -5.44 5.16 -4.01
C VAL A 56 -6.53 6.15 -3.59
N PHE A 57 -6.83 6.19 -2.29
CA PHE A 57 -7.70 7.20 -1.68
C PHE A 57 -6.85 8.10 -0.79
N VAL A 58 -6.98 9.41 -0.97
CA VAL A 58 -6.24 10.41 -0.21
C VAL A 58 -7.21 11.41 0.40
N THR A 59 -6.87 11.93 1.58
CA THR A 59 -7.67 12.98 2.23
C THR A 59 -7.47 14.34 1.59
N ASP A 60 -6.33 14.54 0.93
CA ASP A 60 -5.96 15.81 0.30
C ASP A 60 -5.12 15.57 -0.96
N MET A 61 -5.56 16.13 -2.09
CA MET A 61 -4.91 15.99 -3.39
C MET A 61 -3.55 16.70 -3.47
N ARG A 62 -3.26 17.65 -2.56
CA ARG A 62 -1.94 18.29 -2.47
C ARG A 62 -0.81 17.30 -2.20
N HIS A 63 -1.14 16.10 -1.72
CA HIS A 63 -0.17 15.05 -1.48
C HIS A 63 0.12 14.14 -2.68
N PHE A 64 -0.58 14.34 -3.81
CA PHE A 64 -0.52 13.42 -4.95
C PHE A 64 0.92 13.20 -5.47
N ASP A 65 1.71 14.26 -5.58
CA ASP A 65 3.09 14.17 -6.07
C ASP A 65 3.97 13.37 -5.10
N ALA A 66 3.87 13.66 -3.80
CA ALA A 66 4.62 12.95 -2.76
C ALA A 66 4.27 11.45 -2.70
N ILE A 67 3.01 11.10 -2.95
CA ILE A 67 2.56 9.69 -3.02
C ILE A 67 3.09 9.03 -4.31
N SER A 68 3.03 9.75 -5.43
CA SER A 68 3.47 9.24 -6.74
C SER A 68 4.98 9.00 -6.80
N GLU A 69 5.79 9.74 -6.04
CA GLU A 69 7.23 9.53 -5.94
C GLU A 69 7.62 8.25 -5.17
N VAL A 70 6.79 7.84 -4.20
CA VAL A 70 7.04 6.65 -3.37
C VAL A 70 6.52 5.38 -4.04
N ARG A 71 5.46 5.49 -4.86
CA ARG A 71 4.76 4.37 -5.51
C ARG A 71 5.44 3.93 -6.80
#